data_AF-A0A9E7GTX0-F1
#
_entry.id   AF-A0A9E7GTX0-F1
#
_cell.length_a   1.000
_cell.length_b   1.000
_cell.length_c   1.000
_cell.angle_alpha   90.00
_cell.angle_beta   90.00
_cell.angle_gamma   90.00
#
_symmetry.space_group_name_H-M   'P 1'
#
loop_
_entity.id
_entity.type
_entity.pdbx_description
1 polymer ?
#
loop_
_entity_poly.entity_id
_entity_poly.type
_entity_poly.pdbx_seq_one_letter_code
_entity_poly.pdbx_strand_id
1 'polypeptide(L)'
;SERAKGFDRWKEGKIIFAATYKYWHDFDAYSGEMTKSKRKRRTPAWCDRILWYGNGIGQLQYIRGESRFSDHGPVCAVFEARVYTESATPVWVQGSPWMRSCLKGTASMGPNQKAFVQCNST
;
A
#
# COMPACT_ATOMS: atom_id res chain seq x y z
N SER A 1 -8.82 -9.31 -17.70
CA SER A 1 -8.61 -9.04 -16.27
C SER A 1 -9.96 -8.99 -15.58
N GLU A 2 -10.28 -9.95 -14.73
CA GLU A 2 -11.46 -9.84 -13.85
C GLU A 2 -11.14 -8.85 -12.74
N ARG A 3 -11.79 -7.68 -12.75
CA ARG A 3 -11.82 -6.79 -11.59
C ARG A 3 -12.78 -7.40 -10.57
N ALA A 4 -12.35 -7.50 -9.32
CA ALA A 4 -13.19 -8.03 -8.25
C ALA A 4 -14.42 -7.12 -8.04
N LYS A 5 -15.62 -7.72 -8.02
CA LYS A 5 -16.89 -7.03 -7.71
C LYS A 5 -16.74 -6.27 -6.40
N GLY A 6 -17.00 -4.96 -6.42
CA GLY A 6 -16.85 -4.06 -5.26
C GLY A 6 -15.64 -3.12 -5.33
N PHE A 7 -14.71 -3.34 -6.27
CA PHE A 7 -13.52 -2.49 -6.44
C PHE A 7 -13.58 -1.56 -7.67
N ASP A 8 -14.76 -1.35 -8.27
CA ASP A 8 -14.90 -0.66 -9.56
C ASP A 8 -14.37 0.78 -9.58
N ARG A 9 -14.34 1.45 -8.42
CA ARG A 9 -13.79 2.80 -8.28
C ARG A 9 -12.41 2.86 -7.65
N TRP A 10 -11.87 1.71 -7.25
CA TRP A 10 -10.53 1.59 -6.71
C TRP A 10 -9.53 1.45 -7.85
N LYS A 11 -8.34 2.00 -7.63
CA LYS A 11 -7.21 1.95 -8.53
C LYS A 11 -6.18 1.00 -7.94
N GLU A 12 -5.47 0.31 -8.82
CA GLU A 12 -4.37 -0.56 -8.47
C GLU A 12 -3.24 -0.39 -9.49
N GLY A 13 -2.01 -0.47 -9.01
CA GLY A 13 -0.81 -0.39 -9.83
C GLY A 13 -0.69 -1.58 -10.76
N LYS A 14 0.08 -1.40 -11.83
CA LYS A 14 0.49 -2.54 -12.63
C LYS A 14 1.41 -3.43 -11.78
N ILE A 15 0.99 -4.67 -11.57
CA ILE A 15 1.81 -5.69 -10.92
C ILE A 15 2.87 -6.15 -11.93
N ILE A 16 4.14 -5.91 -11.60
CA ILE A 16 5.30 -6.34 -12.40
C ILE A 16 6.28 -7.20 -11.58
N PHE A 17 5.90 -7.58 -10.36
CA PHE A 17 6.67 -8.44 -9.46
C PHE A 17 6.10 -9.86 -9.44
N ALA A 18 6.93 -10.82 -9.03
CA ALA A 18 6.56 -12.24 -8.93
C ALA A 18 5.42 -12.48 -7.93
N ALA A 19 4.73 -13.62 -8.04
CA ALA A 19 3.65 -13.98 -7.13
C ALA A 19 4.09 -13.91 -5.66
N THR A 20 3.19 -13.47 -4.79
CA THR A 20 3.49 -13.21 -3.37
C THR A 20 3.26 -14.45 -2.51
N TYR A 21 2.54 -15.44 -3.02
CA TYR A 21 2.23 -16.73 -2.40
C TYR A 21 2.47 -17.87 -3.42
N LYS A 22 2.77 -19.11 -3.07
CA LYS A 22 3.15 -19.68 -1.76
C LYS A 22 4.64 -20.03 -1.78
N TYR A 23 5.45 -19.32 -1.02
CA TYR A 23 6.87 -19.63 -0.86
C TYR A 23 7.08 -20.82 0.08
N TRP A 24 8.19 -21.53 -0.10
CA TRP A 24 8.62 -22.57 0.84
C TRP A 24 9.40 -21.92 1.99
N HIS A 25 9.30 -22.49 3.20
CA HIS A 25 9.97 -21.93 4.37
C HIS A 25 11.49 -21.88 4.13
N ASP A 26 12.13 -20.74 4.40
CA ASP A 26 13.58 -20.53 4.28
C ASP A 26 14.19 -20.52 2.87
N PHE A 27 13.39 -20.68 1.80
CA PHE A 27 13.85 -20.63 0.42
C PHE A 27 13.01 -19.68 -0.44
N ASP A 28 13.66 -18.96 -1.34
CA ASP A 28 13.00 -18.07 -2.32
C ASP A 28 12.32 -18.87 -3.47
N ALA A 29 12.00 -20.15 -3.23
CA ALA A 29 11.38 -21.05 -4.19
C ALA A 29 9.90 -21.29 -3.86
N TYR A 30 9.07 -21.47 -4.89
CA TYR A 30 7.65 -21.75 -4.70
C TYR A 30 7.40 -23.19 -4.23
N SER A 31 6.49 -23.35 -3.28
CA SER A 31 6.19 -24.66 -2.67
C SER A 31 5.67 -25.73 -3.63
N GLY A 32 5.13 -25.32 -4.79
CA GLY A 32 4.68 -26.21 -5.85
C GLY A 32 5.81 -26.87 -6.64
N GLU A 33 7.05 -26.41 -6.51
CA GLU A 33 8.21 -26.86 -7.29
C GLU A 33 8.97 -28.01 -6.60
N MET A 34 8.98 -28.06 -5.26
CA MET A 34 9.70 -29.08 -4.48
C MET A 34 8.83 -30.22 -3.93
N THR A 35 7.49 -30.15 -4.06
CA THR A 35 6.61 -31.17 -3.47
C THR A 35 6.32 -32.33 -4.42
N LYS A 36 6.79 -33.54 -4.06
CA LYS A 36 6.54 -34.79 -4.81
C LYS A 36 5.07 -35.22 -4.86
N SER A 37 4.20 -34.69 -3.99
CA SER A 37 2.77 -35.00 -3.98
C SER A 37 1.94 -33.92 -4.65
N LYS A 38 1.26 -34.26 -5.75
CA LYS A 38 0.37 -33.35 -6.52
C LYS A 38 -0.72 -32.69 -5.66
N ARG A 39 -1.14 -33.34 -4.55
CA ARG A 39 -2.26 -32.91 -3.69
C ARG A 39 -1.96 -31.67 -2.83
N LYS A 40 -0.70 -31.31 -2.61
CA LYS A 40 -0.29 -30.13 -1.80
C LYS A 40 0.26 -28.96 -2.63
N ARG A 41 0.28 -29.07 -3.96
CA ARG A 41 0.76 -28.00 -4.85
C ARG A 41 -0.28 -26.88 -4.88
N ARG A 42 0.03 -25.72 -4.30
CA ARG A 42 -0.71 -24.47 -4.54
C ARG A 42 -0.06 -23.74 -5.71
N THR A 43 -0.88 -23.21 -6.62
CA THR A 43 -0.41 -22.36 -7.72
C THR A 43 0.04 -21.02 -7.14
N PRO A 44 1.16 -20.44 -7.63
CA PRO A 44 1.56 -19.11 -7.21
C PRO A 44 0.45 -18.08 -7.44
N ALA A 45 0.25 -17.17 -6.49
CA ALA A 45 -0.83 -16.19 -6.51
C ALA A 45 -0.39 -14.82 -5.98
N TRP A 46 -1.07 -13.76 -6.43
CA TRP A 46 -0.92 -12.39 -5.94
C TRP A 46 -2.06 -12.05 -4.99
N CYS A 47 -2.04 -12.68 -3.82
CA CYS A 47 -3.06 -12.49 -2.79
C CYS A 47 -2.87 -11.18 -2.03
N ASP A 48 -1.68 -10.58 -2.08
CA ASP A 48 -1.32 -9.38 -1.35
C ASP A 48 -1.40 -8.17 -2.28
N ARG A 49 -2.44 -7.36 -2.12
CA ARG A 49 -2.86 -6.32 -3.09
C ARG A 49 -3.00 -4.97 -2.38
N ILE A 50 -2.49 -3.90 -2.98
CA ILE A 50 -2.67 -2.54 -2.46
C ILE A 50 -3.51 -1.74 -3.44
N LEU A 51 -4.64 -1.24 -2.97
CA LEU A 51 -5.59 -0.46 -3.75
C LEU A 51 -5.77 0.93 -3.15
N TRP A 52 -6.03 1.91 -3.99
CA TRP A 52 -6.34 3.27 -3.55
C TRP A 52 -7.59 3.82 -4.21
N TYR A 53 -8.26 4.75 -3.53
CA TYR A 53 -9.43 5.45 -4.01
C TYR A 53 -9.23 6.96 -3.88
N GLY A 54 -9.77 7.70 -4.85
CA GLY A 54 -9.75 9.16 -4.87
C GLY A 54 -8.85 9.74 -5.95
N ASN A 55 -8.83 11.07 -6.00
CA ASN A 55 -8.07 11.87 -6.95
C ASN A 55 -6.86 12.50 -6.25
N GLY A 56 -5.87 12.93 -7.05
CA GLY A 56 -4.64 13.52 -6.51
C GLY A 56 -3.73 12.53 -5.77
N ILE A 57 -3.92 11.23 -5.97
CA ILE A 57 -3.02 10.17 -5.51
C ILE A 57 -2.37 9.53 -6.74
N GLY A 58 -1.04 9.60 -6.81
CA GLY A 58 -0.22 8.92 -7.81
C GLY A 58 0.62 7.82 -7.14
N GLN A 59 0.59 6.60 -7.66
CA GLN A 59 1.46 5.54 -7.17
C GLN A 59 2.84 5.66 -7.83
N LEU A 60 3.88 5.80 -7.02
CA LEU A 60 5.27 5.92 -7.45
C LEU A 60 5.95 4.55 -7.54
N GLN A 61 5.65 3.65 -6.60
CA GLN A 61 6.23 2.31 -6.55
C GLN A 61 5.17 1.28 -6.17
N TYR A 62 5.32 0.07 -6.72
CA TYR A 62 4.55 -1.11 -6.33
C TYR A 62 5.46 -2.32 -6.42
N ILE A 63 5.98 -2.77 -5.27
CA ILE A 63 7.07 -3.73 -5.21
C ILE A 63 6.79 -4.85 -4.20
N ARG A 64 7.38 -6.01 -4.46
CA ARG A 64 7.48 -7.11 -3.51
C ARG A 64 8.84 -7.05 -2.81
N GLY A 65 8.86 -7.19 -1.50
CA GLY A 65 10.08 -7.40 -0.72
C GLY A 65 10.34 -8.89 -0.45
N GLU A 66 11.54 -9.20 0.02
CA GLU A 66 11.91 -10.55 0.46
C GLU A 66 11.68 -10.69 1.97
N SER A 67 11.03 -11.78 2.37
CA SER A 67 10.90 -12.19 3.77
C SER A 67 10.90 -13.71 3.82
N ARG A 68 11.63 -14.27 4.79
CA ARG A 68 11.68 -15.73 5.03
C ARG A 68 10.82 -16.16 6.22
N PHE A 69 10.16 -15.21 6.88
CA PHE A 69 9.39 -15.46 8.10
C PHE A 69 7.95 -15.91 7.83
N SER A 70 7.50 -15.86 6.56
CA SER A 70 6.15 -16.23 6.14
C SER A 70 6.18 -16.90 4.77
N ASP A 71 5.13 -17.65 4.43
CA ASP A 71 4.93 -18.18 3.08
C ASP A 71 4.39 -17.12 2.08
N HIS A 72 4.27 -15.88 2.56
CA HIS A 72 3.97 -14.67 1.80
C HIS A 72 5.19 -13.74 1.70
N GLY A 73 5.41 -13.15 0.53
CA GLY A 73 6.35 -12.04 0.33
C GLY A 73 5.67 -10.70 0.64
N PRO A 74 6.28 -9.80 1.43
CA PRO A 74 5.69 -8.49 1.74
C PRO A 74 5.48 -7.67 0.46
N VAL A 75 4.37 -6.94 0.39
CA VAL A 75 4.08 -6.01 -0.71
C VAL A 75 4.07 -4.58 -0.18
N CYS A 76 4.73 -3.69 -0.90
CA CYS A 76 4.83 -2.28 -0.56
C CYS A 76 4.40 -1.41 -1.74
N ALA A 77 3.76 -0.28 -1.45
CA ALA A 77 3.47 0.75 -2.42
C ALA A 77 3.82 2.13 -1.86
N VAL A 78 4.44 2.95 -2.70
CA VAL A 78 4.78 4.34 -2.38
C VAL A 78 3.85 5.24 -3.18
N PHE A 79 3.28 6.26 -2.52
CA PHE A 79 2.34 7.19 -3.13
C PHE A 79 2.78 8.63 -2.97
N GLU A 80 2.57 9.43 -4.01
CA GLU A 80 2.47 10.87 -3.92
C GLU A 80 0.99 11.24 -3.73
N ALA A 81 0.70 12.09 -2.74
CA ALA A 81 -0.66 12.52 -2.44
C ALA A 81 -0.75 14.04 -2.34
N ARG A 82 -1.69 14.64 -3.07
CA ARG A 82 -2.09 16.03 -2.88
C ARG A 82 -2.84 16.15 -1.57
N VAL A 83 -2.26 16.91 -0.64
CA VAL A 83 -2.85 17.27 0.65
C VAL A 83 -3.44 18.69 0.60
N TYR A 84 -4.51 18.90 1.34
CA TYR A 84 -5.07 20.23 1.54
C TYR A 84 -4.72 20.67 2.95
N THR A 85 -4.12 21.84 3.08
CA THR A 85 -3.97 22.49 4.38
C THR A 85 -5.26 23.24 4.67
N GLU A 86 -5.88 23.00 5.83
CA GLU A 86 -6.80 24.00 6.36
C GLU A 86 -6.01 25.29 6.48
N SER A 87 -6.48 26.35 5.81
CA SER A 87 -5.83 27.65 5.77
C SER A 87 -5.36 27.99 7.18
N ALA A 88 -4.05 28.21 7.36
CA ALA A 88 -3.50 28.66 8.62
C ALA A 88 -4.22 29.95 8.99
N THR A 89 -5.20 29.86 9.88
CA THR A 89 -5.70 31.04 10.57
C THR A 89 -4.53 31.48 11.45
N PRO A 90 -3.88 32.63 11.20
CA PRO A 90 -2.87 33.10 12.10
C PRO A 90 -3.57 33.38 13.43
N VAL A 91 -3.25 32.58 14.46
CA VAL A 91 -3.64 32.91 15.83
C VAL A 91 -2.74 34.06 16.26
N TRP A 92 -3.28 35.27 16.19
CA TRP A 92 -2.66 36.41 16.85
C TRP A 92 -2.83 36.22 18.36
N VAL A 93 -1.79 35.74 19.04
CA VAL A 93 -1.72 35.86 20.49
C VAL A 93 -1.48 37.35 20.77
N GLN A 94 -2.42 38.01 21.44
CA GLN A 94 -2.27 39.40 21.83
C GLN A 94 -0.99 39.56 22.68
N GLY A 95 0.01 40.25 22.13
CA GLY A 95 1.16 40.76 22.86
C GLY A 95 2.51 40.24 22.38
N SER A 96 3.04 40.78 21.28
CA SER A 96 4.43 41.27 21.14
C SER A 96 4.85 41.42 19.66
N PRO A 97 5.50 42.52 19.24
CA PRO A 97 5.79 42.81 17.82
C PRO A 97 6.87 41.96 17.13
N TRP A 98 7.46 40.95 17.78
CA TRP A 98 8.68 40.28 17.28
C TRP A 98 8.64 38.74 17.23
N MET A 99 7.50 38.09 17.55
CA MET A 99 7.40 36.64 17.39
C MET A 99 7.21 36.26 15.91
N ARG A 100 8.22 35.59 15.33
CA ARG A 100 8.12 34.94 14.01
C ARG A 100 6.98 33.92 14.06
N SER A 101 6.07 33.96 13.09
CA SER A 101 4.99 32.99 12.99
C SER A 101 5.57 31.59 12.83
N CYS A 102 5.27 30.69 13.77
CA CYS A 102 5.51 29.27 13.58
C CYS A 102 4.23 28.68 13.00
N LEU A 103 4.20 28.49 11.68
CA LEU A 103 3.11 27.82 10.99
C LEU A 103 3.13 26.32 11.37
N LYS A 104 2.40 25.96 12.42
CA LYS A 104 2.08 24.55 12.68
C LYS A 104 0.85 24.19 11.84
N GLY A 105 1.08 23.67 10.63
CA GLY A 105 0.02 23.12 9.79
C GLY A 105 -0.09 21.61 9.97
N THR A 106 -1.29 21.10 10.22
CA THR A 106 -1.61 19.69 10.04
C THR A 106 -2.01 19.48 8.58
N ALA A 107 -1.29 18.64 7.85
CA ALA A 107 -1.68 18.22 6.51
C ALA A 107 -2.46 16.91 6.62
N SER A 108 -3.72 16.89 6.16
CA SER A 108 -4.51 15.68 6.04
C SER A 108 -4.75 15.35 4.56
N MET A 109 -4.87 14.06 4.27
CA MET A 109 -5.44 13.64 2.98
C MET A 109 -6.88 14.18 2.91
N GLY A 110 -7.30 14.63 1.72
CA GLY A 110 -8.64 15.16 1.53
C GLY A 110 -9.71 14.13 1.92
N PRO A 111 -10.94 14.56 2.27
CA PRO A 111 -11.98 13.71 2.87
C PRO A 111 -12.40 12.49 2.02
N ASN A 112 -12.06 12.49 0.72
CA ASN A 112 -12.40 11.45 -0.25
C ASN A 112 -11.19 10.62 -0.72
N GLN A 113 -10.05 10.71 -0.05
CA GLN A 113 -8.84 9.94 -0.35
C GLN A 113 -8.71 8.78 0.65
N LYS A 114 -8.51 7.56 0.14
CA LYS A 114 -8.32 6.35 0.96
C LYS A 114 -7.29 5.43 0.33
N ALA A 115 -6.47 4.79 1.15
CA ALA A 115 -5.63 3.67 0.77
C ALA A 115 -6.06 2.43 1.57
N PHE A 116 -6.11 1.27 0.93
CA PHE A 116 -6.45 0.00 1.54
C PHE A 116 -5.40 -1.03 1.17
N VAL A 117 -4.92 -1.76 2.17
CA VAL A 117 -4.00 -2.88 1.99
C VAL A 117 -4.77 -4.16 2.25
N GLN A 118 -4.90 -4.99 1.23
CA GLN A 118 -5.39 -6.36 1.41
C GLN A 118 -4.18 -7.26 1.66
N CYS A 119 -4.00 -7.65 2.93
CA CYS A 119 -3.08 -8.70 3.33
C CYS A 119 -3.88 -9.99 3.53
N ASN A 120 -3.44 -11.09 2.94
CA ASN A 120 -4.01 -12.40 3.22
C ASN A 120 -2.90 -13.26 3.83
N SER A 121 -2.64 -13.16 5.14
CA SER A 121 -1.75 -14.10 5.83
C SER A 121 -2.54 -15.34 6.29
N THR A 122 -2.01 -16.54 6.08
CA THR A 122 -2.41 -17.73 6.85
C THR A 122 -1.39 -18.08 7.91
#